data_AF-A0A510PDZ4-F1
#
_entry.id   AF-A0A510PDZ4-F1
#
_cell.length_a   1.000
_cell.length_b   1.000
_cell.length_c   1.000
_cell.angle_alpha   90.00
_cell.angle_beta   90.00
_cell.angle_gamma   90.00
#
_symmetry.space_group_name_H-M   'P 1'
#
loop_
_entity.id
_entity.type
_entity.pdbx_description
1 polymer ?
#
loop_
_entity_poly.entity_id
_entity_poly.type
_entity_poly.pdbx_seq_one_letter_code
_entity_poly.pdbx_strand_id
1 'polypeptide(L)' 'MSNPEILQRDYQAIQPNQPIFLGFDGQEIIYRGESELYPIFVGESSYKETGIALCWTAKKQIDIN' A
#
# COMPACT_ATOMS: atom_id res chain seq x y z
N MET A 1 11.53 3.18 -2.69
CA MET A 1 10.49 4.22 -2.56
C MET A 1 9.14 3.64 -2.94
N SER A 2 8.02 4.19 -2.50
CA SER A 2 6.70 3.73 -2.99
C SER A 2 6.66 3.80 -4.51
N ASN A 3 6.13 2.77 -5.16
CA ASN A 3 5.99 2.77 -6.61
C ASN A 3 5.11 3.98 -7.02
N PRO A 4 5.47 4.76 -8.05
CA PRO A 4 4.61 5.83 -8.59
C PRO A 4 3.17 5.38 -8.86
N GLU A 5 2.99 4.12 -9.24
CA GLU A 5 1.67 3.52 -9.46
C GLU A 5 0.84 3.33 -8.20
N ILE A 6 1.42 3.46 -7.00
CA ILE A 6 0.72 3.32 -5.70
C ILE A 6 0.60 4.68 -4.98
N LEU A 7 1.48 5.64 -5.28
CA LEU A 7 1.38 6.99 -4.74
C LEU A 7 0.01 7.62 -5.04
N GLN A 8 -0.61 8.22 -4.02
CA GLN A 8 -1.93 8.89 -4.11
C GLN A 8 -3.10 7.95 -4.44
N ARG A 9 -2.96 6.64 -4.19
CA ARG A 9 -4.01 5.64 -4.43
C ARG A 9 -4.53 5.00 -3.15
N ASP A 10 -4.57 5.78 -2.08
CA ASP A 10 -5.26 5.42 -0.85
C ASP A 10 -6.66 4.85 -1.15
N TYR A 11 -7.04 3.81 -0.41
CA TYR A 11 -8.31 3.08 -0.56
C TYR A 11 -8.49 2.31 -1.88
N GLN A 12 -7.49 2.22 -2.76
CA GLN A 12 -7.56 1.35 -3.94
C GLN A 12 -7.03 -0.05 -3.62
N ALA A 13 -7.71 -1.09 -4.12
CA ALA A 13 -7.31 -2.47 -3.85
C ALA A 13 -5.93 -2.78 -4.45
N ILE A 14 -5.04 -3.33 -3.63
CA ILE A 14 -3.78 -3.93 -4.05
C ILE A 14 -3.94 -5.45 -4.05
N GLN A 15 -3.68 -6.07 -5.20
CA GLN A 15 -3.76 -7.52 -5.38
C GLN A 15 -2.41 -8.20 -5.12
N PRO A 16 -2.39 -9.47 -4.69
CA PRO A 16 -1.16 -10.26 -4.62
C PRO A 16 -0.36 -10.17 -5.93
N ASN A 17 0.96 -10.08 -5.79
CA ASN A 17 1.94 -9.92 -6.88
C ASN A 17 1.94 -8.56 -7.59
N GLN A 18 1.14 -7.58 -7.16
CA GLN A 18 1.26 -6.21 -7.70
C GLN A 18 2.52 -5.50 -7.17
N PRO A 19 3.26 -4.77 -8.00
CA PRO A 19 4.37 -3.92 -7.57
C PRO A 19 3.92 -2.84 -6.58
N ILE A 20 4.59 -2.74 -5.43
CA ILE A 20 4.27 -1.73 -4.40
C ILE A 20 5.43 -0.81 -4.05
N PHE A 21 6.66 -1.24 -4.26
CA PHE A 21 7.84 -0.38 -4.15
C PHE A 21 8.72 -0.51 -5.38
N LEU A 22 9.45 0.57 -5.66
CA LEU A 22 10.51 0.62 -6.66
C LEU A 22 11.85 0.82 -5.94
N GLY A 23 12.79 -0.10 -6.16
CA GLY A 23 14.17 -0.03 -5.71
C GLY A 23 14.96 1.04 -6.47
N PHE A 24 16.07 1.50 -5.90
CA PHE A 24 16.94 2.49 -6.56
C PHE A 24 17.64 1.93 -7.81
N ASP A 25 17.72 0.61 -7.91
CA ASP A 25 18.22 -0.14 -9.07
C ASP A 25 17.12 -0.43 -10.11
N GLY A 26 15.90 0.09 -9.91
CA GLY A 26 14.76 -0.13 -10.78
C GLY A 26 14.05 -1.47 -10.56
N GLN A 27 14.43 -2.28 -9.55
CA GLN A 27 13.71 -3.50 -9.24
C GLN A 27 12.38 -3.22 -8.55
N GLU A 28 11.32 -3.88 -9.03
CA GLU A 28 10.00 -3.82 -8.40
C GLU A 28 9.93 -4.80 -7.22
N ILE A 29 9.41 -4.31 -6.09
CA ILE A 29 9.07 -5.13 -4.95
C ILE A 29 7.56 -5.30 -4.93
N ILE A 30 7.12 -6.55 -5.09
CA ILE A 30 5.71 -6.90 -5.15
C ILE A 30 5.09 -7.10 -3.76
N TYR A 31 3.78 -6.90 -3.67
CA TYR A 31 2.98 -7.29 -2.52
C TYR A 31 2.83 -8.81 -2.47
N ARG A 32 3.23 -9.42 -1.35
CA ARG A 32 3.25 -10.88 -1.15
C ARG A 32 2.18 -11.40 -0.20
N GLY A 33 1.21 -10.56 0.17
CA GLY A 33 0.09 -11.02 1.00
C GLY A 33 -0.86 -11.93 0.22
N GLU A 34 -1.71 -12.65 0.95
CA GLU A 34 -2.58 -13.70 0.39
C GLU A 34 -3.89 -13.16 -0.19
N SER A 35 -4.33 -11.98 0.27
CA SER A 35 -5.60 -11.37 -0.13
C SER A 35 -5.40 -9.93 -0.60
N GLU A 36 -6.39 -9.41 -1.30
CA GLU A 36 -6.45 -7.97 -1.57
C GLU A 36 -6.50 -7.18 -0.26
N LEU A 37 -5.78 -6.06 -0.23
CA LEU A 37 -5.80 -5.10 0.86
C LEU A 37 -5.88 -3.68 0.31
N TYR A 38 -6.24 -2.76 1.18
CA TYR A 38 -6.50 -1.37 0.86
C TYR A 38 -5.49 -0.53 1.64
N PRO A 39 -4.46 0.04 0.98
CA PRO A 39 -3.46 0.86 1.64
C PRO A 39 -4.06 2.21 2.02
N ILE A 40 -3.60 2.76 3.14
CA ILE A 40 -3.89 4.12 3.59
C ILE A 40 -2.60 4.80 4.07
N PHE A 41 -2.59 6.13 4.06
CA PHE A 41 -1.43 6.96 4.40
C PHE A 41 -0.21 6.67 3.51
N VAL A 42 -0.45 6.45 2.21
CA VAL A 42 0.63 6.12 1.27
C VAL A 42 1.57 7.31 1.10
N GLY A 43 2.83 7.16 1.51
CA GLY A 43 3.85 8.21 1.37
C GLY A 43 3.68 9.37 2.35
N GLU A 44 2.96 9.16 3.45
CA GLU A 44 2.75 10.16 4.49
C GLU A 44 4.07 10.70 5.05
N SER A 45 4.22 12.04 5.02
CA SER A 45 5.47 12.72 5.34
C SER A 45 5.88 12.57 6.80
N SER A 46 4.91 12.54 7.72
CA SER A 46 5.13 12.37 9.16
C SER A 46 5.59 10.96 9.53
N TYR A 47 5.42 9.98 8.64
CA TYR A 47 5.81 8.57 8.86
C TYR A 47 7.22 8.24 8.35
N LYS A 48 7.93 9.20 7.76
CA LYS A 48 9.30 8.98 7.26
C LYS A 48 10.26 8.53 8.36
N GLU A 49 10.16 9.13 9.55
CA GLU A 49 11.05 8.83 10.68
C GLU A 49 10.68 7.51 11.38
N THR A 50 9.45 7.04 11.21
CA THR A 50 8.97 5.78 11.80
C THR A 50 9.18 4.58 10.88
N GLY A 51 9.67 4.80 9.66
CA GLY A 51 9.90 3.73 8.66
C GLY A 51 8.60 3.12 8.12
N ILE A 52 7.46 3.80 8.28
CA ILE A 52 6.17 3.34 7.77
C ILE A 52 5.94 3.99 6.40
N ALA A 53 5.84 3.16 5.35
CA ALA A 53 5.57 3.67 4.01
C ALA A 53 4.08 3.81 3.69
N LEU A 54 3.25 2.95 4.30
CA LEU A 54 1.79 2.91 4.23
C LEU A 54 1.25 2.00 5.35
N CYS A 55 -0.05 2.06 5.60
CA CYS A 55 -0.75 1.14 6.50
C CYS A 55 -1.73 0.27 5.70
N TRP A 56 -1.78 -1.03 6.01
CA TRP A 56 -2.71 -1.96 5.36
C TRP A 56 -4.05 -2.02 6.07
N THR A 57 -5.14 -2.05 5.31
CA THR A 57 -6.49 -2.26 5.83
C THR A 57 -7.26 -3.31 5.05
N ALA A 58 -8.19 -3.98 5.72
CA ALA A 58 -9.16 -4.87 5.09
C ALA A 58 -10.53 -4.18 5.08
N LYS A 59 -11.14 -4.08 3.90
CA LYS A 59 -12.48 -3.52 3.75
C LYS A 59 -13.50 -4.48 4.35
N LYS A 60 -14.40 -3.97 5.21
CA LYS A 60 -15.53 -4.72 5.77
C LYS A 60 -16.82 -3.95 5.52
N GLN A 61 -17.87 -4.67 5.12
CA GLN A 61 -19.23 -4.14 5.12
C GLN A 61 -19.85 -4.43 6.49
N ILE A 62 -20.50 -3.43 7.07
CA ILE A 62 -21.15 -3.51 8.39
C ILE A 62 -22.62 -3.13 8.20
N ASP A 63 -23.52 -3.98 8.70
CA ASP A 63 -24.95 -3.66 8.77
C ASP A 63 -25.22 -2.84 10.05
N ILE A 64 -25.91 -1.71 9.90
CA ILE A 64 -26.19 -0.75 10.99
C ILE A 64 -27.67 -0.84 11.43
N ASN A 65 -28.23 -2.04 11.41
CA ASN A 65 -29.63 -2.28 11.82
C ASN A 65 -29.76 -2.38 13.34
#